data_AF-A0A2V7JLT1-F1
#
_entry.id   AF-A0A2V7JLT1-F1
#
_cell.length_a   1.000
_cell.length_b   1.000
_cell.length_c   1.000
_cell.angle_alpha   90.00
_cell.angle_beta   90.00
_cell.angle_gamma   90.00
#
_symmetry.space_group_name_H-M   'P 1'
#
loop_
_entity.id
_entity.type
_entity.pdbx_description
1 polymer ?
#
loop_
_entity_poly.entity_id
_entity_poly.type
_entity_poly.pdbx_seq_one_letter_code
_entity_poly.pdbx_strand_id
1 'polypeptide(L)'
;MNLLAPRVAAYLDGLVPPRAARLAELEVEARQTDFPIIGPATGHLCYLLARLTRARQIFELGSGFGYSTAWFARAVKENGGGTVH
;
A
#
# COMPACT_ATOMS: atom_id res chain seq x y z
N MET A 1 16.01 7.16 8.04
CA MET A 1 16.11 6.59 9.40
C MET A 1 15.47 5.21 9.37
N ASN A 2 16.22 4.14 9.60
CA ASN A 2 15.66 2.79 9.59
C ASN A 2 15.28 2.39 11.02
N LEU A 3 13.98 2.37 11.32
CA LEU A 3 13.45 2.10 12.66
C LEU A 3 13.42 0.60 12.99
N LEU A 4 13.56 -0.25 11.98
CA LEU A 4 13.49 -1.71 12.10
C LEU A 4 14.83 -2.33 11.69
N ALA A 5 15.20 -3.43 12.35
CA ALA A 5 16.28 -4.28 11.87
C ALA A 5 15.92 -4.83 10.47
N PRO A 6 16.86 -4.91 9.50
CA PRO A 6 16.57 -5.36 8.13
C PRO A 6 15.85 -6.71 8.05
N ARG A 7 16.20 -7.65 8.94
CA ARG A 7 15.55 -8.96 9.04
C ARG A 7 14.06 -8.85 9.43
N VAL A 8 13.72 -7.91 10.31
CA VAL A 8 12.33 -7.69 10.75
C VAL A 8 11.51 -7.08 9.62
N ALA A 9 12.05 -6.08 8.91
CA ALA A 9 11.38 -5.50 7.75
C ALA A 9 11.10 -6.56 6.67
N ALA A 10 12.11 -7.36 6.31
CA ALA A 10 11.95 -8.45 5.33
C ALA A 10 10.93 -9.51 5.78
N TYR A 11 10.91 -9.84 7.09
CA TYR A 11 9.92 -10.74 7.65
C TYR A 11 8.50 -10.19 7.52
N LEU A 12 8.28 -8.91 7.88
CA LEU A 12 6.97 -8.27 7.77
C LEU A 12 6.49 -8.18 6.31
N ASP A 13 7.38 -7.80 5.39
CA ASP A 13 7.06 -7.77 3.96
C ASP A 13 6.70 -9.17 3.44
N GLY A 14 7.33 -10.23 3.98
CA GLY A 14 7.03 -11.62 3.67
C GLY A 14 5.68 -12.13 4.22
N LEU A 15 5.11 -11.47 5.23
CA LEU A 15 3.77 -11.79 5.75
C LEU A 15 2.64 -11.17 4.92
N VAL A 16 2.94 -10.20 4.06
CA VAL A 16 1.94 -9.56 3.21
C VAL A 16 1.43 -10.58 2.19
N PRO A 17 0.10 -10.78 2.06
CA PRO A 17 -0.46 -11.65 1.05
C PRO A 17 0.04 -11.30 -0.37
N PRO A 18 0.03 -12.25 -1.32
CA PRO A 18 0.49 -12.01 -2.68
C PRO A 18 -0.10 -10.71 -3.26
N ARG A 19 0.78 -9.84 -3.77
CA ARG A 19 0.36 -8.55 -4.34
C ARG A 19 -0.35 -8.79 -5.67
N ALA A 20 -1.39 -7.99 -5.92
CA ALA A 20 -1.99 -7.92 -7.25
C ALA A 20 -0.92 -7.50 -8.28
N ALA A 21 -1.03 -7.97 -9.52
CA ALA A 21 -0.01 -7.76 -10.56
C ALA A 21 0.43 -6.29 -10.66
N ARG A 22 -0.53 -5.35 -10.71
CA ARG A 22 -0.23 -3.92 -10.80
C ARG A 22 0.55 -3.36 -9.60
N LEU A 23 0.26 -3.83 -8.38
CA LEU A 23 1.01 -3.42 -7.18
C LEU A 23 2.45 -3.93 -7.24
N ALA A 24 2.65 -5.17 -7.68
CA ALA A 24 3.98 -5.75 -7.84
C ALA A 24 4.79 -5.04 -8.94
N GLU A 25 4.16 -4.64 -10.05
CA GLU A 25 4.78 -3.81 -11.09
C GLU A 25 5.26 -2.47 -10.54
N LEU A 26 4.40 -1.76 -9.79
CA LEU A 26 4.76 -0.49 -9.16
C LEU A 26 5.92 -0.62 -8.16
N GLU A 27 6.02 -1.75 -7.43
CA GLU A 27 7.17 -2.04 -6.56
C GLU A 27 8.47 -2.21 -7.35
N VAL A 28 8.41 -2.83 -8.54
CA VAL A 28 9.57 -2.97 -9.43
C VAL A 28 9.97 -1.62 -10.00
N GLU A 29 9.02 -0.85 -10.50
CA GLU A 29 9.25 0.49 -11.06
C GLU A 29 9.85 1.44 -10.03
N ALA A 30 9.31 1.45 -8.80
CA ALA A 30 9.85 2.25 -7.70
C ALA A 30 11.31 1.88 -7.38
N ARG A 31 11.64 0.58 -7.36
CA ARG A 31 13.03 0.13 -7.17
C ARG A 31 13.96 0.52 -8.31
N GLN A 32 13.48 0.50 -9.55
CA GLN A 32 14.29 0.84 -10.74
C GLN A 32 14.56 2.35 -10.85
N THR A 33 13.62 3.16 -10.39
CA THR A 33 13.67 4.63 -10.50
C THR A 33 14.14 5.32 -9.23
N ASP A 34 14.42 4.56 -8.17
CA ASP A 34 14.69 5.05 -6.81
C ASP A 34 13.57 5.99 -6.31
N PHE A 35 12.33 5.74 -6.73
CA PHE A 35 11.18 6.53 -6.33
C PHE A 35 10.67 6.08 -4.95
N PRO A 36 10.44 7.01 -4.01
CA PRO A 36 10.05 6.66 -2.66
C PRO A 36 8.62 6.12 -2.61
N ILE A 37 8.46 4.94 -2.00
CA ILE A 37 7.16 4.33 -1.69
C ILE A 37 7.11 3.86 -0.23
N ILE A 38 5.90 3.69 0.30
CA ILE A 38 5.68 3.23 1.69
C ILE A 38 6.02 1.74 1.91
N GLY A 39 6.21 0.98 0.83
CA GLY A 39 6.48 -0.46 0.88
C GLY A 39 5.24 -1.33 1.17
N PRO A 40 5.36 -2.66 1.00
CA PRO A 40 4.20 -3.56 1.01
C PRO A 40 3.62 -3.76 2.41
N ALA A 41 4.43 -3.89 3.47
CA ALA A 41 3.90 -4.05 4.83
C ALA A 41 3.07 -2.82 5.26
N THR A 42 3.57 -1.61 5.02
CA THR A 42 2.85 -0.37 5.32
C THR A 42 1.61 -0.20 4.45
N GLY A 43 1.71 -0.50 3.15
CA GLY A 43 0.55 -0.46 2.26
C GLY A 43 -0.56 -1.42 2.69
N HIS A 44 -0.19 -2.62 3.15
CA HIS A 44 -1.15 -3.57 3.70
C HIS A 44 -1.78 -3.08 5.01
N LEU A 45 -1.01 -2.42 5.88
CA LEU A 45 -1.55 -1.77 7.08
C LEU A 45 -2.59 -0.71 6.72
N CYS A 46 -2.31 0.16 5.74
CA CYS A 46 -3.26 1.16 5.24
C CYS A 46 -4.56 0.50 4.73
N TYR A 47 -4.43 -0.58 3.96
CA TYR A 47 -5.58 -1.39 3.52
C TYR A 47 -6.38 -1.93 4.71
N LEU A 48 -5.71 -2.54 5.70
CA LEU A 48 -6.38 -3.10 6.88
C LEU A 48 -7.12 -2.03 7.68
N LEU A 49 -6.52 -0.86 7.90
CA LEU A 49 -7.18 0.26 8.60
C LEU A 49 -8.41 0.74 7.84
N ALA A 50 -8.33 0.87 6.51
CA ALA A 50 -9.48 1.24 5.68
C ALA A 50 -10.59 0.17 5.68
N ARG A 51 -10.24 -1.12 5.71
CA ARG A 51 -11.22 -2.21 5.82
C ARG A 51 -11.89 -2.26 7.20
N LEU A 52 -11.11 -2.13 8.28
CA LEU A 52 -11.60 -2.15 9.66
C LEU A 52 -12.57 -1.00 9.95
N THR A 53 -12.27 0.18 9.41
CA THR A 53 -13.13 1.37 9.54
C THR A 53 -14.27 1.43 8.53
N ARG A 54 -14.33 0.48 7.58
CA ARG A 54 -15.25 0.49 6.44
C ARG A 54 -15.21 1.81 5.65
N ALA A 55 -14.02 2.40 5.51
CA ALA A 55 -13.83 3.66 4.80
C ALA A 55 -14.27 3.52 3.33
N ARG A 56 -15.08 4.48 2.86
CA ARG A 56 -15.53 4.59 1.46
C ARG A 56 -15.08 5.89 0.79
N GLN A 57 -14.52 6.81 1.56
CA GLN A 57 -13.98 8.08 1.10
C GLN A 57 -12.64 8.24 1.82
N ILE A 58 -11.56 8.30 1.06
CA ILE A 58 -10.20 8.47 1.59
C ILE A 58 -9.60 9.65 0.86
N PHE A 59 -9.01 10.59 1.60
CA PHE A 59 -8.25 11.69 1.02
C PHE A 59 -6.76 11.37 1.16
N GLU A 60 -6.03 11.44 0.06
CA GLU A 60 -4.60 11.20 -0.01
C GLU A 60 -3.89 12.42 -0.61
N LEU A 61 -3.09 13.10 0.19
CA LEU A 61 -2.30 14.22 -0.28
C LEU A 61 -0.92 13.75 -0.77
N GLY A 62 -0.83 13.53 -2.08
CA GLY A 62 0.42 13.14 -2.75
C GLY A 62 0.59 11.62 -2.84
N SER A 63 0.12 11.04 -3.94
CA SER A 63 0.17 9.59 -4.19
C SER A 63 1.40 9.11 -4.95
N GLY A 64 2.23 10.03 -5.48
CA GLY A 64 3.33 9.69 -6.36
C GLY A 64 2.84 8.92 -7.60
N PHE A 65 3.30 7.67 -7.76
CA PHE A 65 2.85 6.76 -8.82
C PHE A 65 1.59 5.95 -8.47
N GLY A 66 0.85 6.32 -7.43
CA GLY A 66 -0.41 5.68 -7.04
C GLY A 66 -0.25 4.36 -6.28
N TYR A 67 0.94 4.08 -5.73
CA TYR A 67 1.19 2.83 -4.99
C TYR A 67 0.31 2.72 -3.73
N SER A 68 0.31 3.75 -2.89
CA SER A 68 -0.55 3.85 -1.71
C SER A 68 -2.04 3.98 -2.09
N THR A 69 -2.35 4.74 -3.14
CA THR A 69 -3.71 4.82 -3.70
C THR A 69 -4.26 3.45 -4.06
N ALA A 70 -3.46 2.55 -4.65
CA ALA A 70 -3.91 1.22 -5.04
C ALA A 70 -4.33 0.36 -3.83
N TRP A 71 -3.65 0.49 -2.68
CA TRP A 71 -4.05 -0.16 -1.43
C TRP A 71 -5.38 0.38 -0.89
N PHE A 72 -5.55 1.71 -0.90
CA PHE A 72 -6.79 2.36 -0.48
C PHE A 72 -7.96 2.05 -1.42
N ALA A 73 -7.74 2.15 -2.73
CA ALA A 73 -8.75 1.87 -3.75
C ALA A 73 -9.24 0.42 -3.67
N ARG A 74 -8.35 -0.53 -3.39
CA ARG A 74 -8.74 -1.91 -3.10
C ARG A 74 -9.66 -1.98 -1.88
N ALA A 75 -9.30 -1.36 -0.77
CA ALA A 75 -10.12 -1.37 0.44
C ALA A 75 -11.50 -0.74 0.20
N VAL A 76 -11.54 0.43 -0.44
CA VAL A 76 -12.77 1.15 -0.79
C VAL A 76 -13.67 0.32 -1.71
N LYS A 77 -13.10 -0.35 -2.72
CA LYS A 77 -13.83 -1.26 -3.61
C LYS A 77 -14.45 -2.42 -2.81
N GLU A 78 -13.68 -3.08 -1.97
CA GLU A 78 -14.12 -4.21 -1.15
C GLU A 78 -15.10 -3.80 -0.03
N ASN A 79 -15.14 -2.51 0.34
CA ASN A 79 -16.12 -1.93 1.26
C ASN A 79 -17.47 -1.54 0.58
N GLY A 80 -17.69 -1.96 -0.67
CA GLY A 80 -18.92 -1.65 -1.42
C GLY A 80 -18.80 -0.41 -2.32
N GLY A 81 -17.57 -0.05 -2.72
CA GLY A 81 -17.30 1.07 -3.63
C GLY A 81 -17.21 2.43 -2.94
N GLY A 82 -16.65 3.40 -3.64
CA GLY A 82 -16.38 4.75 -3.13
C GLY A 82 -15.20 5.41 -3.88
N THR A 83 -14.57 6.39 -3.25
CA THR A 83 -13.56 7.24 -3.90
C THR A 83 -12.31 7.38 -3.03
N VAL A 84 -11.15 7.36 -3.67
CA VAL A 84 -9.90 7.88 -3.11
C VAL A 84 -9.61 9.19 -3.85
N HIS A 85 -9.49 10.30 -3.11
CA HIS A 85 -9.25 11.65 -3.62
C HIS A 85 -7.77 11.98 -3.55
#